data_AF-A0A0M3J864-F1
#
_entry.id   AF-A0A0M3J864-F1
#
_cell.length_a   1.000
_cell.length_b   1.000
_cell.length_c   1.000
_cell.angle_alpha   90.00
_cell.angle_beta   90.00
_cell.angle_gamma   90.00
#
_symmetry.space_group_name_H-M   'P 1'
#
loop_
_entity.id
_entity.type
_entity.pdbx_description
1 polymer ?
#
loop_
_entity_poly.entity_id
_entity_poly.type
_entity_poly.pdbx_seq_one_letter_code
_entity_poly.pdbx_strand_id
1 'polypeptide(L)'
;MWDLGVAVRKRVIRIMREICERQPEFGKIPEMLSRIVRRVCDEEGVKKLTLETFQFLWFQPVKDRVECALLIKKVGFLVYLSLLVVQMTEMVQMCMRDNSLEFFEQLLNNLLKGGDKTLLLASTQMVDTLVDNILTLDSKIASVGIFVVLFVLLEAELNLGGRRGECLVVNGAANRLR
;
A
#
# COMPACT_ATOMS: atom_id res chain seq x y z
N MET A 1 -15.52 -16.18 21.37
CA MET A 1 -14.37 -17.11 21.29
C MET A 1 -13.39 -16.54 20.28
N TRP A 2 -12.61 -15.54 20.69
CA TRP A 2 -11.60 -14.85 19.87
C TRP A 2 -10.22 -15.47 20.10
N ASP A 3 -10.20 -16.76 20.37
CA ASP A 3 -9.07 -17.48 20.94
C ASP A 3 -8.37 -18.32 19.88
N LEU A 4 -7.44 -17.67 19.21
CA LEU A 4 -6.29 -18.34 18.61
C LEU A 4 -5.10 -17.60 19.20
N GLY A 5 -4.33 -18.28 20.04
CA GLY A 5 -3.20 -17.69 20.76
C GLY A 5 -2.24 -16.94 19.82
N VAL A 6 -1.41 -16.07 20.38
CA VAL A 6 -0.46 -15.21 19.64
C VAL A 6 0.28 -15.96 18.53
N ALA A 7 0.72 -17.19 18.79
CA ALA A 7 1.41 -18.04 17.82
C ALA A 7 0.55 -18.38 16.58
N VAL A 8 -0.74 -18.65 16.76
CA VAL A 8 -1.65 -18.96 15.67
C VAL A 8 -1.92 -17.72 14.82
N ARG A 9 -2.15 -16.55 15.44
CA ARG A 9 -2.33 -15.30 14.70
C ARG A 9 -1.11 -14.96 13.86
N LYS A 10 0.10 -15.12 14.43
CA LYS A 10 1.35 -14.99 13.66
C LYS A 10 1.43 -15.97 12.50
N ARG A 11 1.02 -17.23 12.70
CA ARG A 11 1.01 -18.25 11.63
C ARG A 11 0.05 -17.88 10.50
N VAL A 12 -1.15 -17.39 10.82
CA VAL A 12 -2.13 -16.93 9.83
C VAL A 12 -1.54 -15.82 8.97
N ILE A 13 -0.90 -14.81 9.58
CA ILE A 13 -0.25 -13.71 8.83
C ILE A 13 0.80 -14.26 7.86
N ARG A 14 1.67 -15.19 8.31
CA ARG A 14 2.69 -15.80 7.44
C ARG A 14 2.10 -16.60 6.28
N ILE A 15 1.08 -17.41 6.53
CA ILE A 15 0.40 -18.19 5.48
C ILE A 15 -0.24 -17.25 4.46
N MET A 16 -0.91 -16.19 4.92
CA MET A 16 -1.53 -15.22 4.03
C MET A 16 -0.49 -14.49 3.18
N ARG A 17 0.64 -14.10 3.77
CA ARG A 17 1.78 -13.53 3.04
C ARG A 17 2.26 -14.47 1.94
N GLU A 18 2.47 -15.74 2.27
CA GLU A 18 2.91 -16.76 1.30
C GLU A 18 1.91 -16.95 0.14
N ILE A 19 0.60 -16.87 0.41
CA ILE A 19 -0.43 -16.92 -0.64
C ILE A 19 -0.32 -15.71 -1.56
N CYS A 20 -0.16 -14.50 -1.02
CA CYS A 20 0.01 -13.29 -1.83
C CYS A 20 1.25 -13.37 -2.74
N GLU A 21 2.32 -13.99 -2.26
CA GLU A 21 3.56 -14.18 -3.03
C GLU A 21 3.40 -15.25 -4.14
N ARG A 22 2.77 -16.38 -3.83
CA ARG A 22 2.65 -17.52 -4.76
C ARG A 22 1.51 -17.37 -5.76
N GLN A 23 0.45 -16.65 -5.42
CA GLN A 23 -0.78 -16.55 -6.20
C GLN A 23 -1.31 -15.10 -6.25
N PRO A 24 -0.59 -14.15 -6.87
CA PRO A 24 -0.96 -12.73 -6.87
C PRO A 24 -2.29 -12.43 -7.60
N GLU A 25 -2.77 -13.34 -8.45
CA GLU A 25 -4.05 -13.25 -9.15
C GLU A 25 -5.23 -13.80 -8.31
N PHE A 26 -4.99 -14.26 -7.09
CA PHE A 26 -6.04 -14.80 -6.24
C PHE A 26 -7.00 -13.68 -5.82
N GLY A 27 -8.21 -13.70 -6.37
CA GLY A 27 -9.20 -12.63 -6.18
C GLY A 27 -9.67 -12.37 -4.75
N LYS A 28 -9.25 -13.16 -3.76
CA LYS A 28 -9.53 -12.92 -2.33
C LYS A 28 -8.37 -12.26 -1.57
N ILE A 29 -7.28 -11.92 -2.25
CA ILE A 29 -6.15 -11.20 -1.64
C ILE A 29 -6.62 -9.92 -0.93
N PRO A 30 -7.45 -9.03 -1.54
CA PRO A 30 -7.90 -7.82 -0.85
C PRO A 30 -8.68 -8.11 0.44
N GLU A 31 -9.51 -9.16 0.45
CA GLU A 31 -10.27 -9.60 1.63
C GLU A 31 -9.36 -10.15 2.72
N MET A 32 -8.31 -10.89 2.34
CA MET A 32 -7.33 -11.38 3.29
C MET A 32 -6.53 -10.23 3.90
N LEU A 33 -6.05 -9.30 3.08
CA LEU A 33 -5.27 -8.15 3.52
C LEU A 33 -6.08 -7.21 4.42
N SER A 34 -7.37 -6.98 4.15
CA SER A 34 -8.24 -6.17 5.02
C SER A 34 -8.40 -6.79 6.42
N ARG A 35 -8.38 -8.12 6.53
CA ARG A 35 -8.37 -8.83 7.83
C ARG A 35 -7.03 -8.75 8.54
N ILE A 36 -5.92 -8.76 7.80
CA ILE A 36 -4.56 -8.63 8.37
C ILE A 36 -4.33 -7.21 8.89
N VAL A 37 -4.80 -6.17 8.19
CA VAL A 37 -4.68 -4.76 8.61
C VAL A 37 -5.15 -4.55 10.06
N ARG A 38 -6.27 -5.17 10.45
CA ARG A 38 -6.84 -5.03 11.80
C ARG A 38 -5.92 -5.55 12.91
N ARG A 39 -4.92 -6.37 12.58
CA ARG A 39 -3.94 -6.91 13.52
C ARG A 39 -2.89 -5.89 13.96
N VAL A 40 -2.93 -4.67 13.43
CA VAL A 40 -2.09 -3.55 13.90
C VAL A 40 -2.39 -3.15 15.36
N CYS A 41 -3.60 -3.46 15.85
CA CYS A 41 -4.02 -3.21 17.24
C CYS A 41 -3.79 -4.40 18.17
N ASP A 42 -3.30 -5.54 17.67
CA ASP A 42 -2.90 -6.66 18.51
C ASP A 42 -1.59 -6.34 19.26
N GLU A 43 -1.15 -7.25 20.13
CA GLU A 43 0.09 -7.10 20.88
C GLU A 43 1.35 -6.99 20.00
N GLU A 44 2.40 -6.39 20.57
CA GLU A 44 3.64 -5.97 19.88
C GLU A 44 4.19 -7.02 18.90
N GLY A 45 4.22 -8.29 19.29
CA GLY A 45 4.72 -9.37 18.43
C GLY A 45 3.87 -9.61 17.17
N VAL A 46 2.55 -9.47 17.24
CA VAL A 46 1.63 -9.62 16.10
C VAL A 46 1.62 -8.34 15.27
N LYS A 47 1.59 -7.19 15.94
CA LYS A 47 1.67 -5.86 15.31
C LYS A 47 2.93 -5.74 14.46
N LYS A 48 4.10 -6.07 15.02
CA LYS A 48 5.38 -6.01 14.29
C LYS A 48 5.38 -6.89 13.03
N LEU A 49 4.89 -8.13 13.15
CA LEU A 49 4.80 -9.03 12.00
C LEU A 49 3.83 -8.52 10.92
N THR A 50 2.74 -7.88 11.35
CA THR A 50 1.77 -7.24 10.45
C THR A 50 2.44 -6.12 9.65
N LEU A 51 3.19 -5.24 10.33
CA LEU A 51 3.95 -4.15 9.70
C LEU A 51 4.99 -4.69 8.71
N GLU A 52 5.82 -5.64 9.13
CA GLU A 52 6.84 -6.27 8.26
C GLU A 52 6.22 -6.91 7.01
N THR A 53 5.04 -7.52 7.16
CA THR A 53 4.31 -8.13 6.04
C THR A 53 3.86 -7.09 5.03
N PHE A 54 3.26 -5.97 5.46
CA PHE A 54 2.83 -4.91 4.55
C PHE A 54 3.99 -4.13 3.95
N GLN A 55 5.06 -3.90 4.71
CA GLN A 55 6.30 -3.33 4.16
C GLN A 55 6.86 -4.21 3.04
N PHE A 56 6.87 -5.53 3.23
CA PHE A 56 7.33 -6.46 2.21
C PHE A 56 6.43 -6.50 0.97
N LEU A 57 5.10 -6.53 1.15
CA LEU A 57 4.17 -6.63 0.02
C LEU A 57 4.07 -5.31 -0.75
N TRP A 58 3.97 -4.18 -0.04
CA TRP A 58 3.60 -2.90 -0.64
C TRP A 58 4.73 -1.90 -0.74
N PHE A 59 5.67 -1.86 0.20
CA PHE A 59 6.68 -0.81 0.29
C PHE A 59 8.11 -1.32 0.04
N GLN A 60 8.31 -1.93 -1.12
CA GLN A 60 9.64 -2.27 -1.63
C GLN A 60 10.11 -1.20 -2.62
N PRO A 61 11.35 -0.71 -2.56
CA PRO A 61 11.89 0.15 -3.60
C PRO A 61 11.89 -0.56 -4.95
N VAL A 62 11.61 0.19 -6.01
CA VAL A 62 11.58 -0.32 -7.39
C VAL A 62 12.83 -1.10 -7.79
N LYS A 63 14.00 -0.77 -7.26
CA LYS A 63 15.27 -1.49 -7.55
C LYS A 63 15.29 -2.90 -6.96
N ASP A 64 14.77 -3.08 -5.75
CA ASP A 64 14.75 -4.37 -5.03
C ASP A 64 13.59 -5.26 -5.49
N ARG A 65 12.57 -4.66 -6.11
CA ARG A 65 11.48 -5.40 -6.76
C ARG A 65 11.95 -6.22 -7.96
N VAL A 66 13.06 -5.86 -8.61
CA VAL A 66 13.59 -6.58 -9.80
C VAL A 66 14.15 -7.95 -9.42
N GLU A 67 14.75 -8.11 -8.24
CA GLU A 67 15.23 -9.41 -7.75
C GLU A 67 14.08 -10.30 -7.23
N CYS A 68 13.08 -9.72 -6.56
CA CYS A 68 11.84 -10.43 -6.22
C CYS A 68 11.01 -10.79 -7.48
N ALA A 69 11.11 -9.99 -8.55
CA ALA A 69 10.44 -10.19 -9.83
C ALA A 69 11.05 -11.31 -10.69
N LEU A 70 12.17 -11.93 -10.29
CA LEU A 70 12.67 -13.14 -10.95
C LEU A 70 11.68 -14.32 -10.85
N LEU A 71 10.71 -14.25 -9.93
CA LEU A 71 9.63 -15.24 -9.79
C LEU A 71 8.34 -14.86 -10.52
N ILE A 72 8.18 -13.59 -10.92
CA ILE A 72 7.06 -13.11 -11.74
C ILE A 72 7.52 -13.10 -13.20
N LYS A 73 7.57 -14.29 -13.78
CA LYS A 73 7.76 -14.43 -15.23
C LYS A 73 6.69 -13.59 -15.95
N LYS A 74 7.15 -12.60 -16.74
CA LYS A 74 6.43 -11.98 -17.88
C LYS A 74 5.46 -10.81 -17.60
N VAL A 75 5.51 -10.16 -16.44
CA VAL A 75 4.70 -8.95 -16.17
C VAL A 75 5.62 -7.75 -16.08
N GLY A 76 5.50 -6.80 -17.02
CA GLY A 76 6.34 -5.61 -17.07
C GLY A 76 6.23 -4.77 -15.79
N PHE A 77 7.29 -4.02 -15.46
CA PHE A 77 7.39 -3.16 -14.28
C PHE A 77 6.13 -2.33 -13.98
N LEU A 78 5.62 -1.64 -15.00
CA LEU A 78 4.41 -0.80 -14.89
C LEU A 78 3.14 -1.60 -14.58
N VAL A 79 3.06 -2.84 -15.09
CA VAL A 79 1.91 -3.71 -14.86
C VAL A 79 1.91 -4.24 -13.42
N TYR A 80 3.08 -4.54 -12.85
CA TYR A 80 3.18 -4.94 -11.45
C TYR A 80 2.78 -3.81 -10.50
N LEU A 81 3.24 -2.59 -10.77
CA LEU A 81 2.92 -1.42 -9.94
C LEU A 81 1.43 -1.04 -10.05
N SER A 82 0.85 -1.16 -11.25
CA SER A 82 -0.60 -1.01 -11.45
C SER A 82 -1.40 -2.07 -10.69
N LEU A 83 -0.99 -3.35 -10.74
CA LEU A 83 -1.64 -4.43 -9.99
C LEU A 83 -1.60 -4.18 -8.48
N LEU A 84 -0.46 -3.72 -7.96
CA LEU A 84 -0.28 -3.36 -6.55
C LEU A 84 -1.27 -2.26 -6.11
N VAL A 85 -1.37 -1.21 -6.93
CA VAL A 85 -2.28 -0.08 -6.69
C VAL A 85 -3.74 -0.53 -6.69
N VAL A 86 -4.12 -1.41 -7.62
CA VAL A 86 -5.49 -1.98 -7.68
C VAL A 86 -5.78 -2.82 -6.44
N GLN A 87 -4.88 -3.72 -6.04
CA GLN A 87 -5.06 -4.54 -4.83
C GLN A 87 -5.20 -3.68 -3.57
N MET A 88 -4.38 -2.63 -3.44
CA MET A 88 -4.46 -1.68 -2.33
C MET A 88 -5.79 -0.93 -2.34
N THR A 89 -6.24 -0.46 -3.51
CA THR A 89 -7.52 0.22 -3.69
C THR A 89 -8.70 -0.67 -3.30
N GLU A 90 -8.73 -1.91 -3.77
CA GLU A 90 -9.80 -2.87 -3.44
C GLU A 90 -9.82 -3.20 -1.95
N MET A 91 -8.65 -3.36 -1.33
CA MET A 91 -8.53 -3.59 0.10
C MET A 91 -9.08 -2.40 0.90
N VAL A 92 -8.73 -1.16 0.52
CA VAL A 92 -9.29 0.05 1.14
C VAL A 92 -10.80 0.12 0.97
N GLN A 93 -11.35 -0.22 -0.20
CA GLN A 93 -12.79 -0.29 -0.38
C GLN A 93 -13.46 -1.31 0.56
N MET A 94 -12.83 -2.46 0.80
CA MET A 94 -13.32 -3.42 1.79
C MET A 94 -13.25 -2.85 3.21
N CYS A 95 -12.15 -2.19 3.58
CA CYS A 95 -12.04 -1.51 4.87
C CYS A 95 -13.11 -0.43 5.06
N MET A 96 -13.47 0.32 4.00
CA MET A 96 -14.55 1.30 4.06
C MET A 96 -15.91 0.63 4.29
N ARG A 97 -16.20 -0.46 3.58
CA ARG A 97 -17.46 -1.21 3.74
C ARG A 97 -17.62 -1.78 5.14
N ASP A 98 -16.51 -2.21 5.73
CA ASP A 98 -16.50 -2.79 7.08
C ASP A 98 -16.28 -1.74 8.19
N ASN A 99 -16.24 -0.45 7.84
CA ASN A 99 -15.95 0.67 8.75
C ASN A 99 -14.66 0.46 9.57
N SER A 100 -13.62 -0.04 8.91
CA SER A 100 -12.34 -0.45 9.49
C SER A 100 -11.16 0.31 8.88
N LEU A 101 -11.40 1.51 8.35
CA LEU A 101 -10.40 2.34 7.67
C LEU A 101 -9.33 2.87 8.64
N GLU A 102 -9.71 3.13 9.90
CA GLU A 102 -8.79 3.59 10.95
C GLU A 102 -7.58 2.66 11.15
N PHE A 103 -7.75 1.35 10.96
CA PHE A 103 -6.65 0.39 11.08
C PHE A 103 -5.66 0.52 9.93
N PHE A 104 -6.13 0.89 8.74
CA PHE A 104 -5.26 1.14 7.60
C PHE A 104 -4.47 2.44 7.78
N GLU A 105 -5.13 3.51 8.26
CA GLU A 105 -4.44 4.74 8.63
C GLU A 105 -3.40 4.50 9.72
N GLN A 106 -3.73 3.74 10.76
CA GLN A 106 -2.78 3.34 11.80
C GLN A 106 -1.63 2.51 11.23
N LEU A 107 -1.88 1.60 10.29
CA LEU A 107 -0.84 0.84 9.62
C LEU A 107 0.14 1.77 8.89
N LEU A 108 -0.37 2.65 8.03
CA LEU A 108 0.45 3.59 7.25
C LEU A 108 1.24 4.53 8.17
N ASN A 109 0.59 5.07 9.20
CA ASN A 109 1.27 5.84 10.22
C ASN A 109 2.41 5.05 10.86
N ASN A 110 2.17 3.82 11.33
CA ASN A 110 3.22 3.01 11.97
C ASN A 110 4.38 2.65 11.00
N LEU A 111 4.08 2.37 9.73
CA LEU A 111 5.10 2.05 8.73
C LEU A 111 5.98 3.26 8.43
N LEU A 112 5.38 4.43 8.26
CA LEU A 112 6.10 5.60 7.77
C LEU A 112 6.72 6.44 8.91
N LYS A 113 6.29 6.28 10.17
CA LYS A 113 6.73 7.02 11.38
C LYS A 113 8.23 7.02 11.69
N GLY A 114 9.05 6.27 10.96
CA GLY A 114 10.50 6.17 11.18
C GLY A 114 11.39 7.02 10.26
N GLY A 115 10.84 7.66 9.23
CA GLY A 115 11.65 8.42 8.26
C GLY A 115 12.65 7.56 7.47
N ASP A 116 12.38 6.26 7.32
CA ASP A 116 13.18 5.38 6.48
C ASP A 116 13.08 5.84 5.03
N LYS A 117 14.19 6.32 4.48
CA LYS A 117 14.29 6.83 3.11
C LYS A 117 13.82 5.81 2.08
N THR A 118 13.98 4.53 2.38
CA THR A 118 13.59 3.41 1.53
C THR A 118 12.07 3.30 1.41
N LEU A 119 11.39 3.40 2.55
CA LEU A 119 9.92 3.41 2.65
C LEU A 119 9.34 4.67 2.03
N LEU A 120 9.97 5.83 2.26
CA LEU A 120 9.55 7.10 1.68
C LEU A 120 9.68 7.10 0.15
N LEU A 121 10.78 6.57 -0.39
CA LEU A 121 10.92 6.42 -1.84
C LEU A 121 9.85 5.50 -2.42
N ALA A 122 9.55 4.39 -1.74
CA ALA A 122 8.50 3.47 -2.18
C ALA A 122 7.10 4.12 -2.09
N SER A 123 6.81 4.91 -1.05
CA SER A 123 5.53 5.62 -0.90
C SER A 123 5.37 6.69 -1.98
N THR A 124 6.41 7.48 -2.25
CA THR A 124 6.39 8.48 -3.32
C THR A 124 6.16 7.83 -4.68
N GLN A 125 6.83 6.71 -4.97
CA GLN A 125 6.60 5.95 -6.22
C GLN A 125 5.17 5.43 -6.35
N MET A 126 4.56 5.01 -5.24
CA MET A 126 3.15 4.60 -5.22
C MET A 126 2.21 5.78 -5.45
N VAL A 127 2.47 6.92 -4.83
CA VAL A 127 1.73 8.17 -5.02
C VAL A 127 1.81 8.64 -6.47
N ASP A 128 3.01 8.69 -7.05
CA ASP A 128 3.22 9.07 -8.45
C ASP A 128 2.42 8.15 -9.39
N THR A 129 2.43 6.84 -9.14
CA THR A 129 1.67 5.88 -9.95
C THR A 129 0.16 6.03 -9.77
N LEU A 130 -0.31 6.31 -8.55
CA LEU A 130 -1.71 6.61 -8.28
C LEU A 130 -2.16 7.86 -9.03
N VAL A 131 -1.34 8.92 -9.02
CA VAL A 131 -1.58 10.16 -9.75
C VAL A 131 -1.61 9.90 -11.26
N ASP A 132 -0.63 9.18 -11.79
CA ASP A 132 -0.59 8.79 -13.21
C ASP A 132 -1.81 7.97 -13.61
N ASN A 133 -2.25 7.03 -12.76
CA ASN A 133 -3.48 6.26 -12.98
C ASN A 133 -4.72 7.17 -12.98
N ILE A 134 -4.84 8.14 -12.06
CA ILE A 134 -5.95 9.11 -12.07
C ILE A 134 -5.93 9.95 -13.35
N LEU A 135 -4.75 10.46 -13.73
CA LEU A 135 -4.58 11.32 -14.91
C LEU A 135 -4.83 10.57 -16.23
N THR A 136 -4.54 9.26 -16.28
CA THR A 136 -4.82 8.42 -17.45
C THR A 136 -6.24 7.84 -17.47
N LEU A 137 -6.94 7.78 -16.33
CA LEU A 137 -8.27 7.15 -16.18
C LEU A 137 -9.45 8.13 -16.14
N ASP A 138 -9.32 9.32 -16.74
CA ASP A 138 -10.40 10.33 -16.88
C ASP A 138 -11.62 9.88 -17.73
N SER A 139 -11.89 8.58 -17.82
CA SER A 139 -13.19 8.10 -18.31
C SER A 139 -13.76 6.82 -17.68
N LYS A 140 -13.05 5.99 -16.89
CA LYS A 140 -13.64 4.68 -16.47
C LYS A 140 -13.41 4.12 -15.07
N ILE A 141 -12.39 4.51 -14.28
CA ILE A 141 -12.24 3.97 -12.89
C ILE A 141 -11.61 5.02 -11.97
N ALA A 142 -12.33 6.09 -11.68
CA ALA A 142 -12.04 6.91 -10.50
C ALA A 142 -12.81 6.30 -9.32
N SER A 143 -12.36 5.17 -8.81
CA SER A 143 -13.01 4.57 -7.64
C SER A 143 -12.63 5.37 -6.39
N VAL A 144 -13.59 5.61 -5.49
CA VAL A 144 -13.38 6.36 -4.23
C VAL A 144 -12.15 5.85 -3.45
N GLY A 145 -11.85 4.55 -3.53
CA GLY A 145 -10.68 3.95 -2.90
C GLY A 145 -9.34 4.54 -3.35
N ILE A 146 -9.19 4.93 -4.61
CA ILE A 146 -7.93 5.52 -5.13
C ILE A 146 -7.67 6.87 -4.47
N PHE A 147 -8.69 7.72 -4.39
CA PHE A 147 -8.56 9.03 -3.72
C PHE A 147 -8.27 8.88 -2.22
N VAL A 148 -8.88 7.89 -1.56
CA VAL A 148 -8.61 7.62 -0.15
C VAL A 148 -7.17 7.13 0.05
N VAL A 149 -6.69 6.20 -0.78
CA VAL A 149 -5.29 5.73 -0.71
C VAL A 149 -4.33 6.89 -0.93
N LEU A 150 -4.56 7.71 -1.96
CA LEU A 150 -3.73 8.88 -2.26
C LEU A 150 -3.72 9.88 -1.10
N PHE A 151 -4.90 10.20 -0.56
CA PHE A 151 -5.04 11.14 0.54
C PHE A 151 -4.31 10.67 1.80
N VAL A 152 -4.53 9.41 2.22
CA VAL A 152 -3.91 8.86 3.43
C VAL A 152 -2.39 8.74 3.27
N LEU A 153 -1.89 8.40 2.08
CA LEU A 153 -0.44 8.40 1.80
C LEU A 153 0.16 9.81 1.85
N LEU A 154 -0.50 10.81 1.25
CA LEU A 154 -0.05 12.20 1.29
C LEU A 154 -0.05 12.76 2.72
N GLU A 155 -1.09 12.50 3.50
CA GLU A 155 -1.12 12.91 4.92
C GLU A 155 -0.01 12.24 5.71
N ALA A 156 0.25 10.95 5.48
CA ALA A 156 1.33 10.24 6.14
C ALA A 156 2.70 10.82 5.76
N GLU A 157 2.94 11.16 4.49
CA GLU A 157 4.19 11.81 4.04
C GLU A 157 4.35 13.22 4.64
N LEU A 158 3.29 14.03 4.67
CA LEU A 158 3.30 15.38 5.25
C LEU A 158 3.59 15.37 6.76
N ASN A 159 3.05 14.40 7.49
CA ASN A 159 3.28 14.25 8.93
C ASN A 159 4.74 13.86 9.27
N LEU A 160 5.50 13.32 8.30
CA LEU A 160 6.92 12.98 8.46
C LEU A 160 7.83 14.13 8.06
N GLY A 161 7.39 14.93 7.10
CA GLY A 161 8.06 16.11 6.58
C GLY A 161 7.95 17.33 7.49
N GLY A 162 8.12 17.17 8.81
CA GLY A 162 8.27 18.28 9.75
C GLY A 162 9.39 19.23 9.29
N ARG A 163 9.00 20.26 8.55
CA ARG A 163 9.80 21.21 7.74
C ARG A 163 10.30 20.68 6.39
N ARG A 164 9.50 20.95 5.35
CA ARG A 164 9.82 22.01 4.38
C ARG A 164 8.59 22.37 3.56
N GLY A 165 8.23 23.66 3.58
CA GLY A 165 7.57 24.25 2.41
C GLY A 165 8.49 24.11 1.20
N GLU A 166 7.89 24.12 0.01
CA GLU A 166 8.52 23.90 -1.31
C GLU A 166 8.63 22.44 -1.76
N CYS A 167 7.51 21.82 -2.11
CA CYS A 167 7.42 20.99 -3.32
C CYS A 167 5.96 20.65 -3.64
N LEU A 168 5.33 21.54 -4.40
CA LEU A 168 4.39 21.22 -5.49
C LEU A 168 4.09 22.56 -6.18
N VAL A 169 5.14 23.19 -6.71
CA VAL A 169 4.93 24.09 -7.84
C VAL A 169 4.66 23.16 -9.01
N VAL A 170 3.37 23.02 -9.33
CA VAL A 170 2.88 22.41 -10.56
C VAL A 170 3.31 23.32 -11.72
N ASN A 171 4.59 23.27 -12.09
CA ASN A 171 5.11 23.91 -13.30
C ASN A 171 5.48 22.81 -14.28
N GLY A 172 4.51 22.45 -15.12
CA GLY A 172 4.75 21.42 -16.14
C GLY A 172 3.58 21.09 -17.07
N ALA A 173 2.56 21.95 -17.22
CA ALA A 173 1.47 21.66 -18.16
C ALA A 173 0.77 22.90 -18.75
N ALA A 174 1.46 24.03 -18.91
CA ALA A 174 0.81 25.26 -19.39
C ALA A 174 1.58 26.06 -20.47
N ASN A 175 2.52 25.46 -21.23
CA ASN A 175 3.08 26.20 -22.38
C ASN A 175 3.61 25.34 -23.53
N ARG A 176 2.74 24.48 -24.05
CA ARG A 176 2.85 23.99 -25.43
C ARG A 176 1.46 23.94 -26.04
N LEU A 177 0.94 25.10 -26.41
CA LEU A 177 -0.07 25.34 -27.45
C LEU A 177 -0.43 26.84 -27.46
N ARG A 178 0.46 27.65 -28.05
CA ARG A 178 0.20 28.80 -28.96
C ARG A 178 1.39 29.75 -28.98
#